data_AF-A0A963L0H9-F1
#
_entry.id   AF-A0A963L0H9-F1
#
_cell.length_a   1.000
_cell.length_b   1.000
_cell.length_c   1.000
_cell.angle_alpha   90.00
_cell.angle_beta   90.00
_cell.angle_gamma   90.00
#
_symmetry.space_group_name_H-M   'P 1'
#
loop_
_entity.id
_entity.type
_entity.pdbx_description
1 polymer ?
#
loop_
_entity_poly.entity_id
_entity_poly.type
_entity_poly.pdbx_seq_one_letter_code
_entity_poly.pdbx_strand_id
1 'polypeptide(L)'
;MTIKAKLTGLAFAGAVMAAPASAGAVTIVQTFSGAPGAVQGFSDSYVFNAPFAGKLTVKLESTDVGGGTNVNFNMSQVKLNGITLNVVSRGVYELRRLINLPVASGPQTLSVVGASQAFGTYTGSFTLATVPEPATWAFMILGFGAVGMFMRRRKANVNVSYA
;
A
#
# COMPACT_ATOMS: atom_id res chain seq x y z
N MET A 1 -45.74 -3.30 61.79
CA MET A 1 -45.39 -2.07 61.07
C MET A 1 -44.16 -2.38 60.22
N THR A 2 -44.34 -2.60 58.92
CA THR A 2 -43.29 -3.15 58.04
C THR A 2 -43.07 -2.19 56.88
N ILE A 3 -41.91 -1.54 56.85
CA ILE A 3 -41.54 -0.55 55.83
C ILE A 3 -40.96 -1.29 54.62
N LYS A 4 -41.57 -1.15 53.43
CA LYS A 4 -41.03 -1.63 52.16
C LYS A 4 -40.33 -0.48 51.43
N ALA A 5 -39.01 -0.49 51.36
CA ALA A 5 -38.25 0.43 50.52
C ALA A 5 -38.27 -0.07 49.05
N LYS A 6 -38.77 0.73 48.12
CA LYS A 6 -38.65 0.49 46.67
C LYS A 6 -37.38 1.19 46.17
N LEU A 7 -36.34 0.42 45.84
CA LEU A 7 -35.16 0.94 45.16
C LEU A 7 -35.51 1.18 43.69
N THR A 8 -35.62 2.44 43.29
CA THR A 8 -35.65 2.85 41.88
C THR A 8 -34.22 3.20 41.48
N GLY A 9 -33.52 2.25 40.87
CA GLY A 9 -32.18 2.43 40.33
C GLY A 9 -32.25 2.95 38.89
N LEU A 10 -31.92 4.21 38.70
CA LEU A 10 -31.79 4.90 37.41
C LEU A 10 -30.68 4.24 36.58
N ALA A 11 -31.01 3.64 35.43
CA ALA A 11 -30.00 3.12 34.50
C ALA A 11 -29.45 4.27 33.64
N PHE A 12 -28.23 4.73 33.95
CA PHE A 12 -27.46 5.60 33.06
C PHE A 12 -26.98 4.79 31.85
N ALA A 13 -27.61 4.97 30.70
CA ALA A 13 -27.08 4.52 29.43
C ALA A 13 -25.96 5.48 28.99
N GLY A 14 -24.71 5.16 29.37
CA GLY A 14 -23.54 5.87 28.87
C GLY A 14 -23.35 5.60 27.39
N ALA A 15 -23.64 6.59 26.54
CA ALA A 15 -23.26 6.56 25.14
C ALA A 15 -21.74 6.69 25.03
N VAL A 16 -21.04 5.56 24.88
CA VAL A 16 -19.65 5.57 24.44
C VAL A 16 -19.67 6.02 22.98
N MET A 17 -19.35 7.28 22.74
CA MET A 17 -19.05 7.80 21.40
C MET A 17 -17.80 7.08 20.91
N ALA A 18 -17.98 6.04 20.09
CA ALA A 18 -16.87 5.39 19.41
C ALA A 18 -16.23 6.43 18.47
N ALA A 19 -14.98 6.81 18.75
CA ALA A 19 -14.22 7.64 17.83
C ALA A 19 -14.09 6.92 16.48
N PRO A 20 -14.22 7.63 15.34
CA PRO A 20 -14.06 7.00 14.04
C PRO A 20 -12.60 6.53 13.89
N ALA A 21 -12.40 5.23 13.65
CA ALA A 21 -11.09 4.71 13.28
C ALA A 21 -10.77 5.22 11.87
N SER A 22 -9.79 6.14 11.75
CA SER A 22 -9.34 6.62 10.44
C SER A 22 -8.54 5.51 9.75
N ALA A 23 -9.09 4.92 8.69
CA ALA A 23 -8.38 3.99 7.82
C ALA A 23 -7.33 4.74 6.97
N GLY A 24 -6.16 5.00 7.55
CA GLY A 24 -5.06 5.65 6.85
C GLY A 24 -4.25 4.66 6.01
N ALA A 25 -4.07 4.95 4.73
CA ALA A 25 -3.08 4.24 3.92
C ALA A 25 -1.67 4.65 4.40
N VAL A 26 -0.85 3.68 4.79
CA VAL A 26 0.55 3.90 5.15
C VAL A 26 1.38 3.75 3.89
N THR A 27 2.26 4.71 3.62
CA THR A 27 3.20 4.66 2.49
C THR A 27 4.63 4.69 3.00
N ILE A 28 5.45 3.76 2.53
CA ILE A 28 6.89 3.66 2.82
C ILE A 28 7.66 3.89 1.53
N VAL A 29 8.69 4.73 1.60
CA VAL A 29 9.61 4.99 0.48
C VAL A 29 11.02 4.61 0.92
N GLN A 30 11.70 3.80 0.11
CA GLN A 30 13.12 3.53 0.24
C GLN A 30 13.82 3.87 -1.07
N THR A 31 14.85 4.70 -1.02
CA THR A 31 15.67 5.05 -2.18
C THR A 31 16.92 4.19 -2.25
N PHE A 32 17.45 4.02 -3.46
CA PHE A 32 18.73 3.38 -3.71
C PHE A 32 19.44 4.10 -4.86
N SER A 33 20.75 3.92 -4.94
CA SER A 33 21.56 4.45 -6.04
C SER A 33 22.61 3.43 -6.45
N GLY A 34 23.10 3.58 -7.68
CA GLY A 34 24.16 2.77 -8.25
C GLY A 34 25.12 3.63 -9.05
N ALA A 35 26.41 3.33 -8.91
CA ALA A 35 27.50 3.91 -9.69
C ALA A 35 28.32 2.75 -10.30
N PRO A 36 27.78 2.05 -11.31
CA PRO A 36 28.35 0.80 -11.80
C PRO A 36 29.76 0.92 -12.36
N GLY A 37 30.20 2.12 -12.78
CA GLY A 37 31.58 2.38 -13.22
C GLY A 37 32.07 1.53 -14.41
N ALA A 38 31.17 0.77 -15.04
CA ALA A 38 31.51 -0.28 -16.00
C ALA A 38 31.17 0.17 -17.42
N VAL A 39 32.17 0.27 -18.30
CA VAL A 39 32.07 0.82 -19.66
C VAL A 39 31.23 -0.04 -20.62
N GLN A 40 31.01 -1.32 -20.32
CA GLN A 40 30.44 -2.28 -21.27
C GLN A 40 29.23 -3.08 -20.75
N GLY A 41 28.98 -3.07 -19.44
CA GLY A 41 27.87 -3.82 -18.85
C GLY A 41 27.95 -3.91 -17.33
N PHE A 42 26.80 -3.88 -16.67
CA PHE A 42 26.67 -4.07 -15.23
C PHE A 42 25.42 -4.87 -14.88
N SER A 43 25.43 -5.47 -13.69
CA SER A 43 24.31 -6.20 -13.12
C SER A 43 24.30 -6.00 -11.61
N ASP A 44 23.37 -5.17 -11.15
CA ASP A 44 23.17 -4.87 -9.74
C ASP A 44 21.90 -5.55 -9.21
N SER A 45 21.87 -5.79 -7.91
CA SER A 45 20.72 -6.37 -7.21
C SER A 45 20.43 -5.59 -5.95
N TYR A 46 19.18 -5.16 -5.79
CA TYR A 46 18.69 -4.44 -4.62
C TYR A 46 17.56 -5.21 -3.97
N VAL A 47 17.56 -5.25 -2.64
CA VAL A 47 16.51 -5.90 -1.86
C VAL A 47 15.75 -4.86 -1.07
N PHE A 48 14.44 -4.85 -1.23
CA PHE A 48 13.50 -4.11 -0.40
C PHE A 48 12.74 -5.10 0.48
N ASN A 49 12.86 -4.96 1.81
CA ASN A 49 12.10 -5.79 2.74
C ASN A 49 10.73 -5.15 2.98
N ALA A 50 9.69 -5.65 2.33
CA ALA A 50 8.32 -5.18 2.53
C ALA A 50 7.83 -5.58 3.94
N PRO A 51 7.58 -4.63 4.86
CA PRO A 51 7.17 -4.98 6.23
C PRO A 51 5.73 -5.51 6.31
N PHE A 52 4.92 -5.26 5.28
CA PHE A 52 3.54 -5.73 5.16
C PHE A 52 3.21 -5.99 3.68
N ALA A 53 2.13 -6.74 3.43
CA ALA A 53 1.59 -6.91 2.08
C ALA A 53 0.95 -5.60 1.58
N GLY A 54 1.08 -5.30 0.29
CA GLY A 54 0.60 -4.03 -0.25
C GLY A 54 0.80 -3.87 -1.75
N LYS A 55 0.76 -2.63 -2.22
CA LYS A 55 1.06 -2.26 -3.60
C LYS A 55 2.44 -1.61 -3.65
N LEU A 56 3.37 -2.27 -4.33
CA LEU A 56 4.73 -1.78 -4.53
C LEU A 56 4.86 -1.14 -5.90
N THR A 57 5.33 0.10 -5.91
CA THR A 57 5.79 0.80 -7.11
C THR A 57 7.30 0.92 -7.05
N VAL A 58 7.97 0.64 -8.16
CA VAL A 58 9.41 0.83 -8.31
C VAL A 58 9.67 1.78 -9.45
N LYS A 59 10.51 2.78 -9.21
CA LYS A 59 11.05 3.70 -10.22
C LYS A 59 12.56 3.58 -10.22
N LEU A 60 13.14 3.67 -11.41
CA LEU A 60 14.57 3.71 -11.66
C LEU A 60 14.82 4.74 -12.75
N GLU A 61 15.84 5.58 -12.58
CA GLU A 61 16.22 6.61 -13.53
C GLU A 61 17.74 6.74 -13.64
N SER A 62 18.24 6.98 -14.84
CA SER A 62 19.65 7.33 -15.04
C SER A 62 19.90 8.80 -14.73
N THR A 63 21.14 9.12 -14.38
CA THR A 63 21.59 10.49 -14.17
C THR A 63 22.67 10.81 -15.21
N ASP A 64 22.45 11.84 -16.01
CA ASP A 64 23.47 12.39 -16.92
C ASP A 64 23.85 13.80 -16.46
N VAL A 65 25.15 14.01 -16.26
CA VAL A 65 25.73 15.32 -15.92
C VAL A 65 26.82 15.72 -16.92
N GLY A 66 26.94 15.00 -18.04
CA GLY A 66 27.94 15.25 -19.08
C GLY A 66 28.63 14.00 -19.62
N GLY A 67 29.76 14.21 -20.29
CA GLY A 67 30.52 13.15 -20.94
C GLY A 67 30.94 12.04 -19.96
N GLY A 68 30.78 10.78 -20.37
CA GLY A 68 31.16 9.64 -19.53
C GLY A 68 30.10 9.19 -18.53
N THR A 69 28.94 9.83 -18.46
CA THR A 69 27.92 9.58 -17.41
C THR A 69 26.67 8.85 -17.88
N ASN A 70 26.54 8.60 -19.18
CA ASN A 70 25.36 7.94 -19.72
C ASN A 70 25.21 6.49 -19.20
N VAL A 71 23.99 6.12 -18.84
CA VAL A 71 23.58 4.78 -18.41
C VAL A 71 22.39 4.34 -19.23
N ASN A 72 22.52 3.19 -19.89
CA ASN A 72 21.46 2.59 -20.68
C ASN A 72 20.98 1.31 -20.02
N PHE A 73 19.73 1.28 -19.60
CA PHE A 73 19.15 0.09 -18.97
C PHE A 73 18.80 -0.95 -20.03
N ASN A 74 18.99 -2.22 -19.72
CA ASN A 74 18.53 -3.29 -20.60
C ASN A 74 17.00 -3.29 -20.68
N MET A 75 16.44 -3.54 -21.86
CA MET A 75 14.99 -3.50 -22.09
C MET A 75 14.21 -4.56 -21.31
N SER A 76 14.77 -5.77 -21.19
CA SER A 76 14.05 -6.92 -20.65
C SER A 76 14.62 -7.44 -19.34
N GLN A 77 15.83 -7.01 -18.97
CA GLN A 77 16.55 -7.55 -17.81
C GLN A 77 16.47 -6.69 -16.54
N VAL A 78 15.90 -5.48 -16.61
CA VAL A 78 15.54 -4.75 -15.38
C VAL A 78 14.23 -5.31 -14.84
N LYS A 79 14.29 -6.02 -13.72
CA LYS A 79 13.18 -6.85 -13.22
C LYS A 79 12.98 -6.74 -11.72
N LEU A 80 11.73 -6.66 -11.27
CA LEU A 80 11.33 -6.82 -9.87
C LEU A 80 10.69 -8.21 -9.69
N ASN A 81 11.29 -9.07 -8.87
CA ASN A 81 10.84 -10.47 -8.67
C ASN A 81 10.61 -11.23 -9.99
N GLY A 82 11.45 -10.98 -10.99
CA GLY A 82 11.32 -11.58 -12.32
C GLY A 82 10.38 -10.86 -13.29
N ILE A 83 9.59 -9.88 -12.82
CA ILE A 83 8.69 -9.06 -13.65
C ILE A 83 9.46 -7.86 -14.20
N THR A 84 9.50 -7.71 -15.52
CA THR A 84 10.21 -6.61 -16.20
C THR A 84 9.55 -5.26 -15.92
N LEU A 85 10.37 -4.24 -15.64
CA LEU A 85 9.90 -2.86 -15.51
C LEU A 85 9.62 -2.26 -16.90
N ASN A 86 8.52 -1.51 -17.02
CA ASN A 86 8.17 -0.81 -18.25
C ASN A 86 9.20 0.29 -18.57
N VAL A 87 9.48 0.47 -19.85
CA VAL A 87 10.29 1.57 -20.36
C VAL A 87 9.45 2.83 -20.48
N VAL A 88 9.87 3.92 -19.84
CA VAL A 88 9.18 5.21 -19.91
C VAL A 88 9.97 6.22 -20.74
N SER A 89 11.31 6.27 -20.57
CA SER A 89 12.21 7.13 -21.34
C SER A 89 13.46 6.37 -21.76
N ARG A 90 14.09 6.82 -22.86
CA ARG A 90 15.33 6.28 -23.43
C ARG A 90 16.21 7.40 -23.98
N GLY A 91 17.50 7.12 -24.15
CA GLY A 91 18.48 8.06 -24.71
C GLY A 91 19.44 8.53 -23.62
N VAL A 92 19.66 9.84 -23.53
CA VAL A 92 20.52 10.47 -22.51
C VAL A 92 19.94 10.27 -21.10
N TYR A 93 18.62 10.35 -20.97
CA TYR A 93 17.91 10.08 -19.72
C TYR A 93 16.96 8.91 -19.90
N GLU A 94 17.20 7.84 -19.15
CA GLU A 94 16.39 6.64 -19.15
C GLU A 94 15.56 6.55 -17.86
N LEU A 95 14.31 6.14 -18.01
CA LEU A 95 13.42 5.91 -16.86
C LEU A 95 12.70 4.57 -17.04
N ARG A 96 12.75 3.75 -15.99
CA ARG A 96 12.04 2.48 -15.88
C ARG A 96 11.09 2.50 -14.69
N ARG A 97 9.95 1.85 -14.83
CA ARG A 97 8.94 1.84 -13.78
C ARG A 97 8.07 0.59 -13.82
N LEU A 98 7.69 0.10 -12.65
CA LEU A 98 6.58 -0.82 -12.46
C LEU A 98 5.67 -0.24 -11.37
N ILE A 99 4.36 -0.17 -11.62
CA ILE A 99 3.41 0.54 -10.75
C ILE A 99 2.43 -0.45 -10.13
N ASN A 100 2.11 -0.24 -8.86
CA ASN A 100 1.04 -0.94 -8.15
C ASN A 100 1.14 -2.47 -8.20
N LEU A 101 2.35 -3.03 -8.21
CA LEU A 101 2.54 -4.47 -8.15
C LEU A 101 2.06 -4.98 -6.78
N PRO A 102 1.10 -5.92 -6.72
CA PRO A 102 0.74 -6.57 -5.47
C PRO A 102 1.92 -7.39 -4.94
N VAL A 103 2.34 -7.14 -3.72
CA VAL A 103 3.42 -7.89 -3.05
C VAL A 103 3.00 -8.35 -1.67
N ALA A 104 3.52 -9.51 -1.25
CA ALA A 104 3.42 -9.97 0.13
C ALA A 104 4.48 -9.27 1.00
N SER A 105 4.36 -9.41 2.32
CA SER A 105 5.46 -9.06 3.23
C SER A 105 6.67 -9.95 2.97
N GLY A 106 7.87 -9.39 3.12
CA GLY A 106 9.13 -10.09 2.90
C GLY A 106 10.01 -9.45 1.82
N PRO A 107 11.14 -10.09 1.47
CA PRO A 107 12.11 -9.53 0.55
C PRO A 107 11.55 -9.44 -0.89
N GLN A 108 11.72 -8.27 -1.50
CA GLN A 108 11.41 -7.97 -2.89
C GLN A 108 12.73 -7.63 -3.58
N THR A 109 13.07 -8.35 -4.64
CA THR A 109 14.39 -8.23 -5.29
C THR A 109 14.26 -7.53 -6.63
N LEU A 110 14.97 -6.41 -6.78
CA LEU A 110 15.15 -5.70 -8.04
C LEU A 110 16.51 -6.07 -8.64
N SER A 111 16.49 -6.64 -9.84
CA SER A 111 17.67 -6.78 -10.68
C SER A 111 17.73 -5.62 -11.65
N VAL A 112 18.87 -4.92 -11.68
CA VAL A 112 19.15 -3.82 -12.59
C VAL A 112 20.31 -4.22 -13.48
N VAL A 113 20.03 -4.38 -14.77
CA VAL A 113 21.03 -4.76 -15.76
C VAL A 113 21.05 -3.70 -16.85
N GLY A 114 22.24 -3.33 -17.30
CA GLY A 114 22.41 -2.33 -18.34
C GLY A 114 23.86 -2.19 -18.79
N ALA A 115 24.12 -1.15 -19.57
CA ALA A 115 25.44 -0.67 -19.89
C ALA A 115 25.62 0.73 -19.29
N SER A 116 26.83 1.04 -18.85
CA SER A 116 27.17 2.34 -18.28
C SER A 116 28.43 2.85 -18.97
N GLN A 117 28.67 4.15 -18.90
CA GLN A 117 30.00 4.69 -19.11
C GLN A 117 30.76 4.74 -17.77
N ALA A 118 32.03 5.17 -17.80
CA ALA A 118 32.93 5.11 -16.63
C ALA A 118 32.43 5.89 -15.40
N PHE A 119 31.62 6.94 -15.60
CA PHE A 119 31.08 7.80 -14.54
C PHE A 119 29.56 7.74 -14.46
N GLY A 120 28.95 6.71 -15.07
CA GLY A 120 27.51 6.58 -15.09
C GLY A 120 26.94 6.29 -13.71
N THR A 121 25.84 6.98 -13.39
CA THR A 121 25.11 6.78 -12.14
C THR A 121 23.62 6.70 -12.40
N TYR A 122 22.91 6.06 -11.48
CA TYR A 122 21.47 5.99 -11.51
C TYR A 122 20.90 5.99 -10.09
N THR A 123 19.63 6.34 -9.99
CA THR A 123 18.88 6.32 -8.74
C THR A 123 17.53 5.65 -8.91
N GLY A 124 16.95 5.17 -7.83
CA GLY A 124 15.64 4.59 -7.84
C GLY A 124 14.99 4.59 -6.48
N SER A 125 13.73 4.19 -6.47
CA SER A 125 12.92 4.14 -5.27
C SER A 125 11.94 2.98 -5.29
N PHE A 126 11.81 2.33 -4.15
CA PHE A 126 10.70 1.46 -3.79
C PHE A 126 9.66 2.29 -3.04
N THR A 127 8.40 2.23 -3.45
CA THR A 127 7.27 2.89 -2.78
C THR A 127 6.20 1.86 -2.51
N LEU A 128 6.04 1.47 -1.25
CA LEU A 128 5.04 0.51 -0.81
C LEU A 128 3.89 1.24 -0.12
N ALA A 129 2.67 1.06 -0.62
CA ALA A 129 1.46 1.53 0.03
C ALA A 129 0.65 0.35 0.59
N THR A 130 0.12 0.51 1.80
CA THR A 130 -0.90 -0.42 2.31
C THR A 130 -2.17 -0.31 1.46
N VAL A 131 -2.89 -1.42 1.31
CA VAL A 131 -4.25 -1.38 0.79
C VAL A 131 -5.16 -1.10 1.98
N PRO A 132 -5.93 0.03 1.98
CA PRO A 132 -6.90 0.31 3.02
C PRO A 132 -7.83 -0.89 3.17
N GLU A 133 -7.84 -1.43 4.39
CA GLU A 133 -8.01 -2.84 4.66
C GLU A 133 -9.33 -3.43 4.13
N PRO A 134 -9.32 -4.62 3.51
CA PRO A 134 -10.54 -5.41 3.32
C PRO A 134 -11.29 -5.65 4.64
N ALA A 135 -10.58 -5.69 5.77
CA ALA A 135 -11.15 -5.81 7.10
C ALA A 135 -11.98 -4.57 7.49
N THR A 136 -11.55 -3.37 7.11
CA THR A 136 -12.37 -2.15 7.34
C THR A 136 -13.71 -2.27 6.62
N TRP A 137 -13.70 -2.75 5.37
CA TRP A 137 -14.93 -2.96 4.60
C TRP A 137 -15.79 -4.06 5.22
N ALA A 138 -15.16 -5.14 5.70
CA ALA A 138 -15.84 -6.21 6.41
C ALA A 138 -16.49 -5.72 7.72
N PHE A 139 -15.82 -4.88 8.51
CA PHE A 139 -16.37 -4.28 9.71
C PHE A 139 -17.51 -3.30 9.41
N MET A 140 -17.40 -2.52 8.33
CA MET A 140 -18.51 -1.66 7.88
C MET A 140 -19.73 -2.50 7.52
N ILE A 141 -19.55 -3.55 6.71
CA ILE A 141 -20.63 -4.47 6.32
C ILE A 141 -21.22 -5.16 7.55
N LEU A 142 -20.39 -5.60 8.48
CA LEU A 142 -20.83 -6.22 9.73
C LEU A 142 -21.64 -5.24 10.57
N GLY A 143 -21.16 -4.00 10.74
CA GLY A 143 -21.87 -2.93 11.45
C GLY A 143 -23.24 -2.65 10.84
N PHE A 144 -23.32 -2.45 9.53
CA PHE A 144 -24.59 -2.26 8.83
C PHE A 144 -25.50 -3.49 8.90
N GLY A 145 -24.93 -4.69 8.76
CA GLY A 145 -25.65 -5.95 8.90
C GLY A 145 -26.26 -6.14 10.29
N ALA A 146 -25.52 -5.79 11.34
CA ALA A 146 -26.00 -5.83 12.72
C ALA A 146 -27.19 -4.88 12.93
N VAL A 147 -27.09 -3.63 12.47
CA VAL A 147 -28.17 -2.63 12.56
C VAL A 147 -29.42 -3.11 11.82
N GLY A 148 -29.27 -3.59 10.57
CA GLY A 148 -30.39 -4.12 9.77
C GLY A 148 -31.09 -5.30 10.44
N MET A 149 -30.32 -6.21 11.06
CA MET A 149 -30.86 -7.33 11.84
C MET A 149 -31.71 -6.88 13.03
N PHE A 150 -31.25 -5.87 13.78
CA PHE A 150 -32.03 -5.31 14.90
C PHE A 150 -33.32 -4.63 14.45
N MET A 151 -33.31 -3.91 13.33
CA MET A 151 -34.52 -3.30 12.75
C MET A 151 -35.55 -4.37 12.33
N ARG A 152 -35.10 -5.47 11.71
CA ARG A 152 -36.00 -6.54 11.26
C ARG A 152 -36.69 -7.28 12.41
N ARG A 153 -36.05 -7.37 13.58
CA ARG A 153 -36.63 -7.97 14.80
C ARG A 153 -37.74 -7.11 15.42
N ARG A 154 -37.77 -5.81 15.14
CA ARG A 154 -38.75 -4.84 15.68
C ARG A 154 -40.00 -4.66 14.81
N LYS A 155 -40.40 -5.65 14.00
CA LYS A 155 -41.72 -5.60 13.33
C LYS A 155 -42.82 -5.50 14.39
N ALA A 156 -43.29 -4.28 14.64
CA ALA A 156 -44.45 -4.02 15.46
C ALA A 156 -45.68 -4.56 14.71
N ASN A 157 -46.45 -5.47 15.33
CA ASN A 157 -47.78 -5.79 14.86
C ASN A 157 -48.63 -4.53 15.00
N VAL A 158 -48.79 -3.79 13.90
CA VAL A 158 -49.70 -2.66 13.84
C VAL A 158 -51.10 -3.24 13.72
N ASN A 159 -51.82 -3.31 14.83
CA ASN A 159 -53.22 -3.71 14.83
C ASN A 159 -54.07 -2.48 14.47
N VAL A 160 -54.70 -2.48 13.29
CA VAL A 160 -55.56 -1.39 12.83
C VAL A 160 -57.00 -1.77 13.13
N SER A 161 -57.69 -1.01 13.99
CA SER A 161 -59.12 -1.14 14.22
C SER A 161 -59.86 -0.21 13.27
N TYR A 162 -60.74 -0.75 12.43
CA TYR A 162 -61.68 0.05 11.64
C TYR A 162 -62.94 0.34 12.45
N ALA A 163 -63.53 1.51 12.24
CA ALA A 163 -64.77 1.99 12.87
C ALA A 163 -65.98 1.78 11.95
#